data_AF-A0A8J8AC79-F1
#
_entry.id   AF-A0A8J8AC79-F1
#
_cell.length_a   1.000
_cell.length_b   1.000
_cell.length_c   1.000
_cell.angle_alpha   90.00
_cell.angle_beta   90.00
_cell.angle_gamma   90.00
#
_symmetry.space_group_name_H-M   'P 1'
#
loop_
_entity.id
_entity.type
_entity.pdbx_description
1 polymer ?
#
loop_
_entity_poly.entity_id
_entity_poly.type
_entity_poly.pdbx_seq_one_letter_code
_entity_poly.pdbx_strand_id
1 'polypeptide(L)'
;MGQVTRRIREHETIMSYVLVLVISVEVLFIFLGSGFFQNISPEDTRYFLSALAQVEGAIIAIYITMMLVGVQLTIKDYSEVVNEVYLGNPEFWLVFISYITSIVFTLILLQNVENLDTLWLYPVYLWGTFNLLIVPLFIRNSFRIFNSKVLIDKLMRIHKITYREKNTLQKLFRIASKSIQSQNVEVATYILQKIWGYARIEFSKKLNTLAKRAEKRKGHDLNELKLMLAFIEELTFRLRYLALYTIDQFNAGRISQDEATWILNMIEPIFRIIFADLVISLYPLYFVPEIKENLEHALSQCLLELELIIERLQEAPPEIKREELKRFSNVLPYNTVQLLECMGYAHLAERAKRLQELAKDDEKYDDFIEI
;
A
#
# COMPACT_ATOMS: atom_id res chain seq x y z
N MET A 1 -8.39 16.87 8.80
CA MET A 1 -8.21 16.00 9.99
C MET A 1 -7.09 14.96 9.82
N GLY A 2 -6.99 14.25 8.69
CA GLY A 2 -5.97 13.20 8.49
C GLY A 2 -4.49 13.62 8.44
N GLN A 3 -4.16 14.88 8.14
CA GLN A 3 -2.77 15.36 8.18
C GLN A 3 -2.28 15.70 9.59
N VAL A 4 -3.19 16.06 10.50
CA VAL A 4 -2.87 16.40 11.90
C VAL A 4 -2.66 15.12 12.72
N THR A 5 -3.55 14.13 12.57
CA THR A 5 -3.34 12.79 13.16
C THR A 5 -2.08 12.11 12.64
N ARG A 6 -1.65 12.40 11.41
CA ARG A 6 -0.43 11.84 10.82
C ARG A 6 0.85 12.47 11.37
N ARG A 7 0.87 13.78 11.63
CA ARG A 7 1.99 14.47 12.29
C ARG A 7 2.11 14.09 13.77
N ILE A 8 0.99 13.90 14.46
CA ILE A 8 0.96 13.43 15.85
C ILE A 8 1.56 12.02 15.97
N ARG A 9 1.33 11.15 14.98
CA ARG A 9 1.80 9.75 14.99
C ARG A 9 3.32 9.58 14.84
N GLU A 10 3.98 10.50 14.14
CA GLU A 10 5.45 10.53 14.03
C GLU A 10 6.09 11.12 15.31
N HIS A 11 5.36 11.96 16.05
CA HIS A 11 5.79 12.41 17.38
C HIS A 11 5.49 11.37 18.47
N GLU A 12 4.49 10.52 18.30
CA GLU A 12 4.10 9.48 19.28
C GLU A 12 5.24 8.51 19.58
N THR A 13 6.03 8.11 18.57
CA THR A 13 7.17 7.20 18.78
C THR A 13 8.33 7.88 19.49
N ILE A 14 8.66 9.12 19.12
CA ILE A 14 9.70 9.93 19.82
C ILE A 14 9.30 10.16 21.28
N MET A 15 8.05 10.53 21.54
CA MET A 15 7.53 10.72 22.90
C MET A 15 7.58 9.43 23.71
N SER A 16 7.35 8.28 23.07
CA SER A 16 7.46 6.97 23.72
C SER A 16 8.91 6.68 24.13
N TYR A 17 9.90 6.98 23.28
CA TYR A 17 11.32 6.81 23.63
C TYR A 17 11.76 7.74 24.76
N VAL A 18 11.31 9.00 24.74
CA VAL A 18 11.58 9.96 25.82
C VAL A 18 10.97 9.48 27.13
N LEU A 19 9.73 8.97 27.11
CA LEU A 19 9.08 8.42 28.29
C LEU A 19 9.85 7.22 28.87
N VAL A 20 10.31 6.29 28.02
CA VAL A 20 11.15 5.17 28.46
C VAL A 20 12.45 5.65 29.09
N LEU A 21 13.09 6.66 28.50
CA LEU A 21 14.30 7.24 29.05
C LEU A 21 14.05 7.84 30.44
N VAL A 22 12.98 8.62 30.62
CA VAL A 22 12.59 9.18 31.91
C VAL A 22 12.36 8.06 32.94
N ILE A 23 11.60 7.03 32.58
CA ILE A 23 11.36 5.88 33.47
C ILE A 23 12.68 5.18 33.83
N SER A 24 13.59 5.03 32.88
CA SER A 24 14.89 4.40 33.12
C SER A 24 15.75 5.22 34.09
N VAL A 25 15.69 6.55 34.00
CA VAL A 25 16.35 7.48 34.93
C VAL A 25 15.73 7.39 36.32
N GLU A 26 14.41 7.35 36.44
CA GLU A 26 13.71 7.15 37.73
C GLU A 26 14.08 5.82 38.38
N VAL A 27 14.12 4.73 37.60
CA VAL A 27 14.58 3.42 38.08
C VAL A 27 16.02 3.52 38.58
N LEU A 28 16.93 4.16 37.85
CA LEU A 28 18.30 4.39 38.32
C LEU A 28 18.33 5.14 39.66
N PHE A 29 17.55 6.22 39.81
CA PHE A 29 17.47 6.98 41.06
C PHE A 29 16.96 6.15 42.24
N ILE A 30 15.96 5.30 42.03
CA ILE A 30 15.46 4.38 43.07
C ILE A 30 16.57 3.43 43.52
N PHE A 31 17.31 2.85 42.58
CA PHE A 31 18.41 1.93 42.89
C PHE A 31 19.59 2.64 43.57
N LEU A 32 19.94 3.87 43.16
CA LEU A 32 20.94 4.70 43.84
C LEU A 32 20.52 5.01 45.29
N GLY A 33 19.26 5.39 45.51
CA GLY A 33 18.72 5.67 46.86
C GLY A 33 18.68 4.44 47.77
N SER A 34 18.56 3.25 47.19
CA SER A 34 18.60 1.98 47.94
C SER A 34 20.02 1.51 48.33
N GLY A 35 21.07 2.21 47.86
CA GLY A 35 22.46 1.82 48.10
C GLY A 35 22.94 0.63 47.28
N PHE A 36 22.22 0.23 46.22
CA PHE A 36 22.54 -0.93 45.39
C PHE A 36 23.96 -0.91 44.82
N PHE A 37 24.50 0.28 44.53
CA PHE A 37 25.84 0.47 43.98
C PHE A 37 26.94 0.73 45.02
N GLN A 38 26.62 0.66 46.32
CA GLN A 38 27.59 0.88 47.39
C GLN A 38 28.34 -0.41 47.71
N ASN A 39 29.67 -0.35 47.81
CA ASN A 39 30.54 -1.46 48.21
C ASN A 39 30.41 -2.75 47.36
N ILE A 40 30.15 -2.62 46.05
CA ILE A 40 30.10 -3.78 45.13
C ILE A 40 31.51 -4.38 44.98
N SER A 41 31.64 -5.69 45.15
CA SER A 41 32.89 -6.40 44.90
C SER A 41 33.20 -6.50 43.38
N PRO A 42 34.47 -6.61 42.97
CA PRO A 42 34.81 -6.87 41.58
C PRO A 42 34.16 -8.14 41.02
N GLU A 43 33.98 -9.18 41.85
CA GLU A 43 33.28 -10.41 41.47
C GLU A 43 31.80 -10.17 41.15
N ASP A 44 31.09 -9.41 42.00
CA ASP A 44 29.67 -9.08 41.79
C ASP A 44 29.50 -8.21 40.53
N THR A 45 30.43 -7.27 40.31
CA THR A 45 30.45 -6.44 39.10
C THR A 45 30.63 -7.28 37.85
N ARG A 46 31.55 -8.24 37.88
CA ARG A 46 31.80 -9.17 36.78
C ARG A 46 30.57 -10.02 36.48
N TYR A 47 29.91 -10.51 37.53
CA TYR A 47 28.66 -11.26 37.39
C TYR A 47 27.54 -10.41 36.78
N PHE A 48 27.34 -9.18 37.28
CA PHE A 48 26.32 -8.26 36.78
C PHE A 48 26.53 -7.91 35.30
N LEU A 49 27.75 -7.48 34.91
CA LEU A 49 28.05 -7.12 33.53
C LEU A 49 27.92 -8.33 32.58
N SER A 50 28.36 -9.52 33.02
CA SER A 50 28.19 -10.75 32.24
C SER A 50 26.71 -11.09 32.06
N ALA A 51 25.92 -11.05 33.14
CA ALA A 51 24.49 -11.34 33.07
C ALA A 51 23.76 -10.32 32.19
N LEU A 52 24.10 -9.03 32.29
CA LEU A 52 23.51 -7.99 31.46
C LEU A 52 23.78 -8.22 29.97
N ALA A 53 25.04 -8.45 29.59
CA ALA A 53 25.41 -8.73 28.20
C ALA A 53 24.69 -9.97 27.64
N GLN A 54 24.54 -11.02 28.45
CA GLN A 54 23.79 -12.23 28.07
C GLN A 54 22.30 -11.96 27.88
N VAL A 55 21.66 -11.21 28.78
CA VAL A 55 20.23 -10.86 28.68
C VAL A 55 19.98 -9.96 27.47
N GLU A 56 20.80 -8.94 27.25
CA GLU A 56 20.70 -8.08 26.07
C GLU A 56 20.89 -8.89 24.77
N GLY A 57 21.87 -9.80 24.75
CA GLY A 57 22.10 -10.72 23.64
C GLY A 57 20.91 -11.65 23.36
N ALA A 58 20.30 -12.20 24.40
CA ALA A 58 19.13 -13.07 24.27
C ALA A 58 17.91 -12.29 23.74
N ILE A 59 17.66 -11.09 24.27
CA ILE A 59 16.55 -10.24 23.85
C ILE A 59 16.69 -9.86 22.36
N ILE A 60 17.87 -9.39 21.94
CA ILE A 60 18.07 -8.99 20.55
C ILE A 60 17.96 -10.20 19.60
N ALA A 61 18.40 -11.39 20.02
CA ALA A 61 18.25 -12.62 19.22
C ALA A 61 16.78 -13.02 19.04
N ILE A 62 15.97 -12.99 20.11
CA ILE A 62 14.52 -13.23 20.05
C ILE A 62 13.88 -12.23 19.09
N TYR A 63 14.26 -10.97 19.21
CA TYR A 63 13.72 -9.90 18.39
C TYR A 63 14.06 -10.06 16.90
N ILE A 64 15.32 -10.33 16.55
CA ILE A 64 15.73 -10.60 15.16
C ILE A 64 14.95 -11.79 14.61
N THR A 65 14.80 -12.85 15.41
CA THR A 65 14.04 -14.04 15.01
C THR A 65 12.58 -13.68 14.71
N MET A 66 11.92 -12.92 15.59
CA MET A 66 10.54 -12.45 15.36
C MET A 66 10.43 -11.61 14.09
N MET A 67 11.39 -10.70 13.85
CA MET A 67 11.42 -9.88 12.64
C MET A 67 11.63 -10.71 11.38
N LEU A 68 12.53 -11.70 11.42
CA LEU A 68 12.75 -12.63 10.32
C LEU A 68 11.50 -13.46 10.02
N VAL A 69 10.81 -13.96 11.05
CA VAL A 69 9.53 -14.68 10.87
C VAL A 69 8.47 -13.77 10.26
N GLY A 70 8.32 -12.54 10.76
CA GLY A 70 7.40 -11.56 10.18
C GLY A 70 7.72 -11.23 8.73
N VAL A 71 9.02 -11.06 8.42
CA VAL A 71 9.52 -10.90 7.06
C VAL A 71 9.19 -12.10 6.19
N GLN A 72 9.42 -13.33 6.66
CA GLN A 72 9.12 -14.56 5.91
C GLN A 72 7.63 -14.69 5.60
N LEU A 73 6.77 -14.45 6.60
CA LEU A 73 5.32 -14.42 6.43
C LEU A 73 4.90 -13.35 5.40
N THR A 74 5.56 -12.20 5.42
CA THR A 74 5.27 -11.11 4.47
C THR A 74 5.83 -11.37 3.07
N ILE A 75 7.02 -11.97 2.93
CA ILE A 75 7.69 -12.24 1.63
C ILE A 75 6.87 -13.21 0.81
N LYS A 76 6.27 -14.22 1.47
CA LYS A 76 5.40 -15.22 0.83
C LYS A 76 4.34 -14.55 -0.05
N ASP A 77 3.79 -13.44 0.44
CA ASP A 77 2.72 -12.73 -0.24
C ASP A 77 3.23 -11.48 -1.00
N TYR A 78 4.32 -10.85 -0.52
CA TYR A 78 4.71 -9.48 -0.89
C TYR A 78 6.23 -9.27 -1.04
N SER A 79 6.95 -10.22 -1.66
CA SER A 79 8.42 -10.21 -1.79
C SER A 79 9.06 -8.86 -2.16
N GLU A 80 8.41 -8.05 -3.00
CA GLU A 80 8.92 -6.75 -3.47
C GLU A 80 8.80 -5.63 -2.42
N VAL A 81 7.81 -5.74 -1.54
CA VAL A 81 7.49 -4.73 -0.52
C VAL A 81 8.41 -4.86 0.68
N VAL A 82 8.84 -6.08 0.97
CA VAL A 82 9.53 -6.40 2.21
C VAL A 82 10.89 -5.71 2.29
N ASN A 83 11.71 -5.83 1.25
CA ASN A 83 13.05 -5.25 1.29
C ASN A 83 13.00 -3.73 1.47
N GLU A 84 12.10 -3.04 0.76
CA GLU A 84 12.02 -1.58 0.82
C GLU A 84 11.46 -1.07 2.15
N VAL A 85 10.44 -1.76 2.72
CA VAL A 85 9.76 -1.29 3.94
C VAL A 85 10.46 -1.74 5.22
N TYR A 86 11.01 -2.96 5.27
CA TYR A 86 11.69 -3.46 6.47
C TYR A 86 13.13 -2.95 6.59
N LEU A 87 13.93 -2.97 5.51
CA LEU A 87 15.30 -2.44 5.57
C LEU A 87 15.31 -0.91 5.67
N GLY A 88 14.30 -0.24 5.10
CA GLY A 88 14.13 1.20 5.21
C GLY A 88 13.58 1.69 6.56
N ASN A 89 13.33 0.80 7.54
CA ASN A 89 12.76 1.20 8.82
C ASN A 89 13.85 1.73 9.79
N PRO A 90 13.94 3.05 10.04
CA PRO A 90 14.98 3.59 10.92
C PRO A 90 14.83 3.15 12.38
N GLU A 91 13.60 2.86 12.83
CA GLU A 91 13.35 2.42 14.22
C GLU A 91 14.02 1.08 14.50
N PHE A 92 13.95 0.14 13.53
CA PHE A 92 14.62 -1.16 13.62
C PHE A 92 16.12 -0.98 13.83
N TRP A 93 16.75 -0.15 13.00
CA TRP A 93 18.19 0.06 13.05
C TRP A 93 18.64 0.78 14.32
N LEU A 94 17.85 1.75 14.80
CA LEU A 94 18.17 2.47 16.04
C LEU A 94 18.24 1.52 17.23
N VAL A 95 17.21 0.69 17.42
CA VAL A 95 17.19 -0.27 18.54
C VAL A 95 18.25 -1.34 18.36
N PHE A 96 18.41 -1.88 17.15
CA PHE A 96 19.46 -2.86 16.87
C PHE A 96 20.86 -2.33 17.19
N ILE A 97 21.20 -1.12 16.73
CA ILE A 97 22.50 -0.48 17.00
C ILE A 97 22.66 -0.17 18.49
N SER A 98 21.59 0.26 19.18
CA SER A 98 21.60 0.50 20.64
C SER A 98 22.01 -0.76 21.41
N TYR A 99 21.40 -1.91 21.08
CA TYR A 99 21.71 -3.19 21.71
C TYR A 99 23.13 -3.64 21.42
N ILE A 100 23.55 -3.63 20.15
CA ILE A 100 24.92 -4.04 19.78
C ILE A 100 25.97 -3.16 20.48
N THR A 101 25.75 -1.85 20.51
CA THR A 101 26.67 -0.91 21.15
C THR A 101 26.71 -1.11 22.67
N SER A 102 25.55 -1.33 23.30
CA SER A 102 25.44 -1.62 24.74
C SER A 102 26.16 -2.91 25.12
N ILE A 103 25.98 -3.98 24.34
CA ILE A 103 26.67 -5.26 24.55
C ILE A 103 28.19 -5.09 24.41
N VAL A 104 28.65 -4.45 23.33
CA VAL A 104 30.09 -4.20 23.13
C VAL A 104 30.67 -3.37 24.26
N PHE A 105 29.98 -2.31 24.68
CA PHE A 105 30.40 -1.47 25.79
C PHE A 105 30.48 -2.27 27.11
N THR A 106 29.45 -3.08 27.40
CA THR A 106 29.42 -3.95 28.58
C THR A 106 30.57 -4.96 28.59
N LEU A 107 30.90 -5.55 27.43
CA LEU A 107 32.04 -6.47 27.29
C LEU A 107 33.40 -5.78 27.49
N ILE A 108 33.56 -4.55 27.00
CA ILE A 108 34.79 -3.76 27.22
C ILE A 108 34.98 -3.48 28.72
N LEU A 109 33.92 -3.13 29.44
CA LEU A 109 33.99 -2.90 30.89
C LEU A 109 34.23 -4.20 31.66
N LEU A 110 33.63 -5.30 31.23
CA LEU A 110 33.87 -6.63 31.79
C LEU A 110 35.34 -7.04 31.71
N GLN A 111 36.01 -6.72 30.60
CA GLN A 111 37.44 -6.99 30.42
C GLN A 111 38.32 -6.18 31.39
N ASN A 112 37.87 -4.99 31.81
CA ASN A 112 38.63 -4.05 32.64
C ASN A 112 38.10 -3.97 34.09
N VAL A 113 37.33 -4.96 34.53
CA VAL A 113 36.57 -4.91 35.80
C VAL A 113 37.43 -4.67 37.05
N GLU A 114 38.69 -5.11 37.04
CA GLU A 114 39.61 -4.96 38.17
C GLU A 114 40.03 -3.50 38.45
N ASN A 115 39.98 -2.65 37.42
CA ASN A 115 40.33 -1.23 37.49
C ASN A 115 39.12 -0.32 37.25
N LEU A 116 37.91 -0.87 37.32
CA LEU A 116 36.68 -0.16 36.96
C LEU A 116 36.20 0.71 38.12
N ASP A 117 36.10 2.02 37.89
CA ASP A 117 35.40 2.92 38.80
C ASP A 117 33.90 2.62 38.77
N THR A 118 33.28 2.52 39.96
CA THR A 118 31.84 2.32 40.16
C THR A 118 30.99 3.33 39.38
N LEU A 119 31.50 4.53 39.09
CA LEU A 119 30.83 5.53 38.26
C LEU A 119 30.46 5.01 36.85
N TRP A 120 31.24 4.08 36.29
CA TRP A 120 30.97 3.48 34.98
C TRP A 120 29.80 2.49 34.99
N LEU A 121 29.36 2.02 36.17
CA LEU A 121 28.20 1.15 36.29
C LEU A 121 26.88 1.89 36.07
N TYR A 122 26.84 3.20 36.37
CA TYR A 122 25.63 4.01 36.19
C TYR A 122 25.18 4.12 34.73
N PRO A 123 26.03 4.52 33.76
CA PRO A 123 25.61 4.59 32.36
C PRO A 123 25.26 3.21 31.80
N VAL A 124 25.95 2.15 32.22
CA VAL A 124 25.65 0.76 31.79
C VAL A 124 24.28 0.33 32.30
N TYR A 125 24.01 0.55 33.58
CA TYR A 125 22.74 0.19 34.19
C TYR A 125 21.59 0.98 33.56
N LEU A 126 21.78 2.28 33.35
CA LEU A 126 20.79 3.14 32.68
C LEU A 126 20.50 2.65 31.26
N TRP A 127 21.55 2.37 30.48
CA TRP A 127 21.41 1.91 29.10
C TRP A 127 20.77 0.52 29.02
N GLY A 128 21.20 -0.42 29.87
CA GLY A 128 20.60 -1.74 29.98
C GLY A 128 19.13 -1.70 30.37
N THR A 129 18.77 -0.85 31.34
CA THR A 129 17.38 -0.62 31.76
C THR A 129 16.55 -0.03 30.61
N PHE A 130 17.09 0.98 29.92
CA PHE A 130 16.46 1.56 28.74
C PHE A 130 16.22 0.52 27.65
N ASN A 131 17.24 -0.28 27.34
CA ASN A 131 17.16 -1.35 26.36
C ASN A 131 16.07 -2.36 26.76
N LEU A 132 16.02 -2.79 28.02
CA LEU A 132 14.99 -3.71 28.51
C LEU A 132 13.57 -3.13 28.36
N LEU A 133 13.38 -1.88 28.76
CA LEU A 133 12.06 -1.22 28.77
C LEU A 133 11.57 -0.83 27.36
N ILE A 134 12.45 -0.65 26.38
CA ILE A 134 12.05 -0.34 25.01
C ILE A 134 11.42 -1.54 24.29
N VAL A 135 11.70 -2.77 24.75
CA VAL A 135 11.32 -4.01 24.06
C VAL A 135 9.81 -4.14 23.84
N PRO A 136 8.93 -3.95 24.84
CA PRO A 136 7.49 -4.10 24.63
C PRO A 136 6.94 -3.10 23.61
N LEU A 137 7.43 -1.85 23.64
CA LEU A 137 7.04 -0.82 22.67
C LEU A 137 7.50 -1.19 21.27
N PHE A 138 8.73 -1.71 21.18
CA PHE A 138 9.31 -2.08 19.92
C PHE A 138 8.64 -3.32 19.29
N ILE A 139 8.34 -4.33 20.10
CA ILE A 139 7.55 -5.50 19.70
C ILE A 139 6.18 -5.06 19.19
N ARG A 140 5.48 -4.18 19.93
CA ARG A 140 4.18 -3.63 19.50
C ARG A 140 4.27 -2.92 18.15
N ASN A 141 5.31 -2.11 17.94
CA ASN A 141 5.53 -1.41 16.67
C ASN A 141 5.85 -2.40 15.53
N SER A 142 6.57 -3.47 15.81
CA SER A 142 6.90 -4.53 14.85
C SER A 142 5.64 -5.28 14.40
N PHE A 143 4.79 -5.72 15.34
CA PHE A 143 3.51 -6.35 15.03
C PHE A 143 2.60 -5.45 14.19
N ARG A 144 2.66 -4.14 14.41
CA ARG A 144 1.91 -3.19 13.60
C ARG A 144 2.41 -3.12 12.15
N ILE A 145 3.69 -3.38 11.88
CA ILE A 145 4.23 -3.47 10.51
C ILE A 145 3.82 -4.77 9.84
N PHE A 146 3.64 -5.85 10.62
CA PHE A 146 3.13 -7.12 10.10
C PHE A 146 1.68 -7.02 9.60
N ASN A 147 0.95 -5.97 10.00
CA ASN A 147 -0.35 -5.67 9.41
C ASN A 147 -0.18 -5.22 7.95
N SER A 148 -0.75 -5.99 7.03
CA SER A 148 -0.63 -5.77 5.59
C SER A 148 -1.10 -4.37 5.15
N LYS A 149 -2.18 -3.81 5.73
CA LYS A 149 -2.63 -2.44 5.40
C LYS A 149 -1.59 -1.40 5.78
N VAL A 150 -0.97 -1.55 6.96
CA VAL A 150 0.10 -0.64 7.41
C VAL A 150 1.33 -0.76 6.53
N LEU A 151 1.67 -1.98 6.11
CA LEU A 151 2.76 -2.25 5.19
C LEU A 151 2.54 -1.56 3.83
N ILE A 152 1.35 -1.73 3.24
CA ILE A 152 0.98 -1.06 1.99
C ILE A 152 0.96 0.47 2.15
N ASP A 153 0.44 0.99 3.27
CA ASP A 153 0.49 2.42 3.57
C ASP A 153 1.93 2.95 3.67
N LYS A 154 2.86 2.17 4.21
CA LYS A 154 4.29 2.53 4.23
C LYS A 154 4.90 2.47 2.82
N LEU A 155 4.57 1.46 2.03
CA LEU A 155 5.03 1.35 0.64
C LEU A 155 4.57 2.55 -0.20
N MET A 156 3.29 2.92 -0.12
CA MET A 156 2.73 4.06 -0.86
C MET A 156 3.25 5.43 -0.39
N ARG A 157 3.88 5.50 0.79
CA ARG A 157 4.63 6.70 1.22
C ARG A 157 5.95 6.83 0.50
N ILE A 158 6.64 5.71 0.28
CA ILE A 158 7.92 5.65 -0.44
C ILE A 158 7.64 5.87 -1.93
N HIS A 159 6.67 5.14 -2.47
CA HIS A 159 6.26 5.18 -3.87
C HIS A 159 4.87 5.82 -3.99
N LYS A 160 4.83 7.14 -4.18
CA LYS A 160 3.56 7.84 -4.36
C LYS A 160 2.95 7.47 -5.71
N ILE A 161 1.65 7.20 -5.73
CA ILE A 161 0.93 7.01 -6.99
C ILE A 161 0.94 8.36 -7.72
N THR A 162 1.59 8.42 -8.87
CA THR A 162 1.67 9.62 -9.69
C THR A 162 1.75 9.19 -11.15
N TYR A 163 1.05 9.91 -12.03
CA TYR A 163 1.04 9.64 -13.48
C TYR A 163 2.42 9.70 -14.16
N ARG A 164 3.43 10.29 -13.50
CA ARG A 164 4.82 10.34 -13.99
C ARG A 164 5.61 9.08 -13.69
N GLU A 165 5.24 8.32 -12.67
CA GLU A 165 6.03 7.20 -12.15
C GLU A 165 5.32 5.87 -12.42
N LYS A 166 5.50 5.34 -13.64
CA LYS A 166 4.83 4.11 -14.10
C LYS A 166 5.15 2.87 -13.24
N ASN A 167 6.37 2.80 -12.70
CA ASN A 167 6.84 1.66 -11.92
C ASN A 167 6.00 1.43 -10.64
N THR A 168 5.55 2.51 -9.99
CA THR A 168 4.75 2.42 -8.76
C THR A 168 3.43 1.68 -8.98
N LEU A 169 2.72 2.00 -10.05
CA LEU A 169 1.44 1.35 -10.37
C LEU A 169 1.64 -0.14 -10.67
N GLN A 170 2.67 -0.46 -11.46
CA GLN A 170 3.03 -1.84 -11.79
C GLN A 170 3.35 -2.66 -10.54
N LYS A 171 4.15 -2.11 -9.61
CA LYS A 171 4.45 -2.74 -8.31
C LYS A 171 3.16 -3.03 -7.53
N LEU A 172 2.26 -2.04 -7.42
CA LEU A 172 1.00 -2.18 -6.68
C LEU A 172 0.08 -3.26 -7.27
N PHE A 173 -0.08 -3.31 -8.59
CA PHE A 173 -0.89 -4.36 -9.23
C PHE A 173 -0.25 -5.74 -9.13
N ARG A 174 1.08 -5.83 -9.18
CA ARG A 174 1.78 -7.10 -8.94
C ARG A 174 1.53 -7.61 -7.52
N ILE A 175 1.59 -6.73 -6.52
CA ILE A 175 1.26 -7.03 -5.12
C ILE A 175 -0.20 -7.48 -5.00
N ALA A 176 -1.14 -6.77 -5.62
CA ALA A 176 -2.55 -7.15 -5.62
C ALA A 176 -2.77 -8.54 -6.25
N SER A 177 -2.18 -8.82 -7.41
CA SER A 177 -2.30 -10.14 -8.06
C SER A 177 -1.73 -11.27 -7.20
N LYS A 178 -0.57 -11.06 -6.57
CA LYS A 178 0.02 -12.04 -5.63
C LYS A 178 -0.85 -12.23 -4.39
N SER A 179 -1.47 -11.16 -3.88
CA SER A 179 -2.34 -11.26 -2.71
C SER A 179 -3.63 -12.04 -3.01
N ILE A 180 -4.18 -11.91 -4.22
CA ILE A 180 -5.30 -12.76 -4.67
C ILE A 180 -4.83 -14.22 -4.73
N GLN A 181 -3.63 -14.48 -5.27
CA GLN A 181 -3.08 -15.83 -5.36
C GLN A 181 -2.88 -16.48 -3.98
N SER A 182 -2.48 -15.70 -2.98
CA SER A 182 -2.28 -16.18 -1.61
C SER A 182 -3.55 -16.13 -0.74
N GLN A 183 -4.73 -15.90 -1.35
CA GLN A 183 -6.02 -15.78 -0.66
C GLN A 183 -6.07 -14.63 0.37
N ASN A 184 -5.20 -13.64 0.24
CA ASN A 184 -5.24 -12.41 1.01
C ASN A 184 -5.91 -11.29 0.20
N VAL A 185 -7.21 -11.49 -0.06
CA VAL A 185 -8.02 -10.62 -0.92
C VAL A 185 -8.20 -9.23 -0.32
N GLU A 186 -8.20 -9.11 1.01
CA GLU A 186 -8.29 -7.84 1.73
C GLU A 186 -7.17 -6.86 1.33
N VAL A 187 -5.99 -7.36 0.97
CA VAL A 187 -4.86 -6.51 0.54
C VAL A 187 -5.05 -6.01 -0.88
N ALA A 188 -5.56 -6.84 -1.79
CA ALA A 188 -5.88 -6.41 -3.14
C ALA A 188 -6.96 -5.33 -3.12
N THR A 189 -8.03 -5.54 -2.34
CA THR A 189 -9.12 -4.57 -2.21
C THR A 189 -8.65 -3.28 -1.56
N TYR A 190 -7.77 -3.35 -0.56
CA TYR A 190 -7.17 -2.16 0.04
C TYR A 190 -6.32 -1.36 -0.96
N ILE A 191 -5.51 -2.04 -1.79
CA ILE A 191 -4.72 -1.38 -2.85
C ILE A 191 -5.65 -0.71 -3.87
N LEU A 192 -6.69 -1.41 -4.33
CA LEU A 192 -7.68 -0.86 -5.25
C LEU A 192 -8.41 0.34 -4.65
N GLN A 193 -8.78 0.29 -3.37
CA GLN A 193 -9.39 1.42 -2.66
C GLN A 193 -8.49 2.66 -2.66
N LYS A 194 -7.17 2.50 -2.51
CA LYS A 194 -6.21 3.61 -2.57
C LYS A 194 -6.06 4.16 -3.98
N ILE A 195 -6.01 3.28 -4.99
CA ILE A 195 -5.98 3.66 -6.40
C ILE A 195 -7.25 4.44 -6.76
N TRP A 196 -8.42 3.94 -6.34
CA TRP A 196 -9.70 4.63 -6.51
C TRP A 196 -9.72 6.01 -5.86
N GLY A 197 -9.24 6.12 -4.61
CA GLY A 197 -9.14 7.39 -3.90
C GLY A 197 -8.24 8.40 -4.63
N TYR A 198 -7.09 7.94 -5.14
CA TYR A 198 -6.20 8.77 -5.97
C TYR A 198 -6.86 9.19 -7.29
N ALA A 199 -7.48 8.24 -8.00
CA ALA A 199 -8.16 8.48 -9.27
C ALA A 199 -9.25 9.56 -9.10
N ARG A 200 -10.12 9.39 -8.11
CA ARG A 200 -11.25 10.28 -7.85
C ARG A 200 -10.84 11.70 -7.44
N ILE A 201 -9.83 11.84 -6.59
CA ILE A 201 -9.53 13.11 -5.92
C ILE A 201 -8.39 13.85 -6.61
N GLU A 202 -7.23 13.20 -6.72
CA GLU A 202 -6.01 13.86 -7.18
C GLU A 202 -5.92 13.87 -8.71
N PHE A 203 -6.20 12.72 -9.33
CA PHE A 203 -6.11 12.56 -10.77
C PHE A 203 -7.18 13.37 -11.51
N SER A 204 -8.48 13.18 -11.20
CA SER A 204 -9.58 13.92 -11.84
C SER A 204 -9.41 15.44 -11.69
N LYS A 205 -9.00 15.92 -10.51
CA LYS A 205 -8.75 17.36 -10.28
C LYS A 205 -7.61 17.88 -11.16
N LYS A 206 -6.52 17.13 -11.24
CA LYS A 206 -5.36 17.51 -12.05
C LYS A 206 -5.68 17.51 -13.54
N LEU A 207 -6.41 16.49 -14.01
CA LEU A 207 -6.86 16.36 -15.39
C LEU A 207 -7.75 17.55 -15.78
N ASN A 208 -8.77 17.85 -14.97
CA ASN A 208 -9.66 19.00 -15.19
C ASN A 208 -8.90 20.34 -15.23
N THR A 209 -7.89 20.49 -14.36
CA THR A 209 -7.07 21.72 -14.33
C THR A 209 -6.18 21.83 -15.57
N LEU A 210 -5.66 20.71 -16.08
CA LEU A 210 -4.87 20.68 -17.30
C LEU A 210 -5.73 20.90 -18.54
N ALA A 211 -6.91 20.30 -18.60
CA ALA A 211 -7.88 20.50 -19.68
C ALA A 211 -8.24 21.98 -19.85
N LYS A 212 -8.62 22.64 -18.75
CA LYS A 212 -8.92 24.08 -18.73
C LYS A 212 -7.72 24.97 -19.10
N ARG A 213 -6.50 24.51 -18.86
CA ARG A 213 -5.28 25.24 -19.23
C ARG A 213 -4.92 25.04 -20.69
N ALA A 214 -4.99 23.81 -21.19
CA ALA A 214 -4.75 23.46 -22.59
C ALA A 214 -5.75 24.16 -23.53
N GLU A 215 -7.00 24.33 -23.08
CA GLU A 215 -8.01 25.13 -23.79
C GLU A 215 -7.60 26.61 -23.92
N LYS A 216 -6.91 27.16 -22.91
CA LYS A 216 -6.53 28.58 -22.85
C LYS A 216 -5.12 28.89 -23.40
N ARG A 217 -4.18 27.94 -23.35
CA ARG A 217 -2.76 28.15 -23.66
C ARG A 217 -2.25 27.04 -24.59
N LYS A 218 -1.74 27.44 -25.76
CA LYS A 218 -1.14 26.51 -26.72
C LYS A 218 0.30 26.16 -26.30
N GLY A 219 0.60 24.88 -26.08
CA GLY A 219 1.99 24.37 -26.05
C GLY A 219 2.32 23.46 -24.87
N HIS A 220 2.73 24.03 -23.73
CA HIS A 220 3.37 23.26 -22.63
C HIS A 220 2.42 22.26 -21.92
N ASP A 221 1.15 22.61 -21.77
CA ASP A 221 0.18 21.76 -21.05
C ASP A 221 -0.22 20.50 -21.86
N LEU A 222 0.05 20.47 -23.17
CA LEU A 222 -0.27 19.34 -24.06
C LEU A 222 0.56 18.09 -23.73
N ASN A 223 1.86 18.27 -23.47
CA ASN A 223 2.76 17.16 -23.13
C ASN A 223 2.38 16.53 -21.78
N GLU A 224 1.99 17.35 -20.81
CA GLU A 224 1.54 16.85 -19.50
C GLU A 224 0.22 16.09 -19.64
N LEU A 225 -0.69 16.55 -20.51
CA LEU A 225 -1.92 15.82 -20.81
C LEU A 225 -1.64 14.47 -21.49
N LYS A 226 -0.73 14.41 -22.47
CA LYS A 226 -0.32 13.14 -23.11
C LYS A 226 0.19 12.13 -22.08
N LEU A 227 0.98 12.57 -21.10
CA LEU A 227 1.43 11.71 -20.01
C LEU A 227 0.26 11.21 -19.13
N MET A 228 -0.77 12.03 -18.92
CA MET A 228 -1.96 11.59 -18.19
C MET A 228 -2.81 10.60 -18.97
N LEU A 229 -2.96 10.78 -20.29
CA LEU A 229 -3.64 9.82 -21.16
C LEU A 229 -2.92 8.46 -21.17
N ALA A 230 -1.59 8.47 -21.33
CA ALA A 230 -0.78 7.26 -21.25
C ALA A 230 -0.84 6.58 -19.87
N PHE A 231 -1.04 7.35 -18.79
CA PHE A 231 -1.28 6.79 -17.46
C PHE A 231 -2.67 6.14 -17.35
N ILE A 232 -3.70 6.73 -17.97
CA ILE A 232 -5.04 6.15 -18.02
C ILE A 232 -5.01 4.80 -18.73
N GLU A 233 -4.36 4.73 -19.90
CA GLU A 233 -4.19 3.49 -20.66
C GLU A 233 -3.51 2.40 -19.84
N GLU A 234 -2.41 2.74 -19.16
CA GLU A 234 -1.71 1.79 -18.28
C GLU A 234 -2.61 1.36 -17.11
N LEU A 235 -3.37 2.29 -16.52
CA LEU A 235 -4.27 1.99 -15.42
C LEU A 235 -5.39 1.05 -15.84
N THR A 236 -6.07 1.29 -16.97
CA THR A 236 -7.13 0.43 -17.48
C THR A 236 -6.60 -0.94 -17.88
N PHE A 237 -5.44 -1.01 -18.53
CA PHE A 237 -4.77 -2.26 -18.84
C PHE A 237 -4.52 -3.11 -17.58
N ARG A 238 -4.04 -2.49 -16.50
CA ARG A 238 -3.77 -3.18 -15.23
C ARG A 238 -5.05 -3.60 -14.52
N LEU A 239 -6.11 -2.78 -14.58
CA LEU A 239 -7.42 -3.13 -14.04
C LEU A 239 -8.03 -4.31 -14.78
N ARG A 240 -7.98 -4.35 -16.12
CA ARG A 240 -8.38 -5.53 -16.90
C ARG A 240 -7.58 -6.75 -16.48
N TYR A 241 -6.25 -6.66 -16.47
CA TYR A 241 -5.40 -7.77 -16.07
C TYR A 241 -5.82 -8.34 -14.71
N LEU A 242 -6.07 -7.48 -13.72
CA LEU A 242 -6.48 -7.92 -12.39
C LEU A 242 -7.88 -8.52 -12.38
N ALA A 243 -8.84 -7.97 -13.13
CA ALA A 243 -10.18 -8.51 -13.27
C ALA A 243 -10.18 -9.91 -13.90
N LEU A 244 -9.49 -10.08 -15.03
CA LEU A 244 -9.33 -11.38 -15.70
C LEU A 244 -8.65 -12.38 -14.77
N TYR A 245 -7.57 -11.97 -14.10
CA TYR A 245 -6.87 -12.81 -13.14
C TYR A 245 -7.77 -13.25 -11.98
N THR A 246 -8.65 -12.37 -11.51
CA THR A 246 -9.61 -12.66 -10.43
C THR A 246 -10.62 -13.72 -10.88
N ILE A 247 -11.18 -13.57 -12.09
CA ILE A 247 -12.09 -14.56 -12.69
C ILE A 247 -11.37 -15.91 -12.84
N ASP A 248 -10.12 -15.91 -13.30
CA ASP A 248 -9.32 -17.13 -13.44
C ASP A 248 -9.03 -17.81 -12.09
N GLN A 249 -8.74 -17.05 -11.03
CA GLN A 249 -8.54 -17.61 -9.69
C GLN A 249 -9.84 -18.19 -9.11
N PHE A 250 -10.98 -17.55 -9.38
CA PHE A 250 -12.29 -18.08 -8.99
C PHE A 250 -12.62 -19.37 -9.74
N ASN A 251 -12.45 -19.40 -11.06
CA ASN A 251 -12.67 -20.59 -11.89
C ASN A 251 -11.76 -21.76 -11.47
N ALA A 252 -10.56 -21.46 -10.98
CA ALA A 252 -9.64 -22.46 -10.42
C ALA A 252 -10.00 -22.92 -9.00
N GLY A 253 -11.09 -22.40 -8.40
CA GLY A 253 -11.52 -22.70 -7.04
C GLY A 253 -10.55 -22.19 -5.95
N ARG A 254 -9.71 -21.19 -6.29
CA ARG A 254 -8.69 -20.66 -5.35
C ARG A 254 -9.21 -19.54 -4.48
N ILE A 255 -10.22 -18.80 -4.92
CA ILE A 255 -10.89 -17.76 -4.15
C ILE A 255 -12.40 -18.02 -4.16
N SER A 256 -13.11 -17.54 -3.15
CA SER A 256 -14.56 -17.68 -3.06
C SER A 256 -15.28 -16.72 -4.02
N GLN A 257 -16.58 -16.94 -4.21
CA GLN A 257 -17.45 -16.02 -4.95
C GLN A 257 -17.43 -14.62 -4.32
N ASP A 258 -17.65 -14.52 -3.01
CA ASP A 258 -17.66 -13.24 -2.29
C ASP A 258 -16.34 -12.48 -2.46
N GLU A 259 -15.21 -13.19 -2.41
CA GLU A 259 -13.89 -12.62 -2.63
C GLU A 259 -13.72 -12.05 -4.04
N ALA A 260 -14.10 -12.83 -5.05
CA ALA A 260 -14.01 -12.41 -6.45
C ALA A 260 -14.94 -11.22 -6.75
N THR A 261 -16.20 -11.32 -6.33
CA THR A 261 -17.21 -10.24 -6.39
C THR A 261 -16.70 -8.98 -5.68
N TRP A 262 -16.07 -9.11 -4.51
CA TRP A 262 -15.56 -7.95 -3.78
C TRP A 262 -14.42 -7.23 -4.53
N ILE A 263 -13.50 -7.97 -5.16
CA ILE A 263 -12.42 -7.39 -5.98
C ILE A 263 -13.00 -6.70 -7.22
N LEU A 264 -13.88 -7.38 -7.95
CA LEU A 264 -14.51 -6.86 -9.16
C LEU A 264 -15.30 -5.57 -8.87
N ASN A 265 -15.99 -5.53 -7.74
CA ASN A 265 -16.70 -4.35 -7.24
C ASN A 265 -15.80 -3.18 -6.83
N MET A 266 -14.51 -3.42 -6.59
CA MET A 266 -13.53 -2.36 -6.41
C MET A 266 -12.94 -1.87 -7.73
N ILE A 267 -12.93 -2.71 -8.76
CA ILE A 267 -12.42 -2.36 -10.09
C ILE A 267 -13.42 -1.51 -10.88
N GLU A 268 -14.70 -1.88 -10.87
CA GLU A 268 -15.77 -1.21 -11.63
C GLU A 268 -15.81 0.32 -11.39
N PRO A 269 -15.82 0.84 -10.15
CA PRO A 269 -15.92 2.28 -9.92
C PRO A 269 -14.70 3.05 -10.42
N ILE A 270 -13.53 2.41 -10.53
CA ILE A 270 -12.32 3.03 -11.05
C ILE A 270 -12.47 3.25 -12.56
N PHE A 271 -12.95 2.24 -13.30
CA PHE A 271 -13.27 2.39 -14.72
C PHE A 271 -14.31 3.48 -14.96
N ARG A 272 -15.39 3.52 -14.16
CA ARG A 272 -16.44 4.54 -14.30
C ARG A 272 -15.89 5.96 -14.18
N ILE A 273 -14.99 6.20 -13.22
CA ILE A 273 -14.31 7.50 -13.06
C ILE A 273 -13.44 7.81 -14.27
N ILE A 274 -12.65 6.84 -14.74
CA ILE A 274 -11.78 7.01 -15.92
C ILE A 274 -12.60 7.40 -17.15
N PHE A 275 -13.70 6.70 -17.43
CA PHE A 275 -14.56 7.02 -18.57
C PHE A 275 -15.24 8.38 -18.43
N ALA A 276 -15.75 8.71 -17.24
CA ALA A 276 -16.31 10.04 -16.98
C ALA A 276 -15.27 11.15 -17.23
N ASP A 277 -14.04 10.95 -16.76
CA ASP A 277 -12.94 11.90 -16.95
C ASP A 277 -12.54 12.02 -18.43
N LEU A 278 -12.46 10.92 -19.18
CA LEU A 278 -12.14 10.94 -20.61
C LEU A 278 -13.25 11.56 -21.46
N VAL A 279 -14.51 11.17 -21.25
CA VAL A 279 -15.64 11.57 -22.10
C VAL A 279 -16.16 12.96 -21.74
N ILE A 280 -16.29 13.27 -20.45
CA ILE A 280 -16.92 14.51 -19.98
C ILE A 280 -15.86 15.57 -19.70
N SER A 281 -14.85 15.27 -18.88
CA SER A 281 -13.88 16.29 -18.47
C SER A 281 -12.95 16.75 -19.59
N LEU A 282 -12.66 15.89 -20.56
CA LEU A 282 -11.87 16.24 -21.74
C LEU A 282 -12.72 16.68 -22.95
N TYR A 283 -14.05 16.78 -22.80
CA TYR A 283 -14.97 17.22 -23.86
C TYR A 283 -14.50 18.49 -24.63
N PRO A 284 -14.03 19.56 -23.95
CA PRO A 284 -13.57 20.76 -24.66
C PRO A 284 -12.35 20.53 -25.56
N LEU A 285 -11.55 19.49 -25.30
CA LEU A 285 -10.28 19.23 -25.98
C LEU A 285 -10.42 18.35 -27.23
N TYR A 286 -11.58 17.74 -27.47
CA TYR A 286 -11.79 16.90 -28.67
C TYR A 286 -11.70 17.70 -29.98
N PHE A 287 -11.87 19.01 -29.92
CA PHE A 287 -11.74 19.92 -31.06
C PHE A 287 -10.30 20.44 -31.25
N VAL A 288 -9.36 20.03 -30.39
CA VAL A 288 -7.93 20.41 -30.48
C VAL A 288 -7.18 19.32 -31.25
N PRO A 289 -6.75 19.58 -32.51
CA PRO A 289 -6.16 18.54 -33.37
C PRO A 289 -4.97 17.82 -32.76
N GLU A 290 -4.13 18.53 -31.99
CA GLU A 290 -2.89 17.99 -31.41
C GLU A 290 -3.13 16.96 -30.30
N ILE A 291 -4.30 16.99 -29.66
CA ILE A 291 -4.68 16.03 -28.60
C ILE A 291 -5.67 14.99 -29.14
N LYS A 292 -6.47 15.35 -30.13
CA LYS A 292 -7.57 14.53 -30.67
C LYS A 292 -7.18 13.07 -30.86
N GLU A 293 -6.08 12.81 -31.57
CA GLU A 293 -5.59 11.46 -31.87
C GLU A 293 -5.20 10.69 -30.59
N ASN A 294 -4.53 11.33 -29.64
CA ASN A 294 -4.13 10.69 -28.37
C ASN A 294 -5.35 10.37 -27.50
N LEU A 295 -6.37 11.25 -27.53
CA LEU A 295 -7.60 11.06 -26.76
C LEU A 295 -8.47 9.95 -27.36
N GLU A 296 -8.61 9.95 -28.69
CA GLU A 296 -9.26 8.87 -29.44
C GLU A 296 -8.58 7.53 -29.19
N HIS A 297 -7.24 7.50 -29.23
CA HIS A 297 -6.46 6.31 -28.90
C HIS A 297 -6.72 5.83 -27.46
N ALA A 298 -6.60 6.72 -26.46
CA ALA A 298 -6.81 6.38 -25.07
C ALA A 298 -8.24 5.87 -24.80
N LEU A 299 -9.26 6.50 -25.38
CA LEU A 299 -10.64 6.04 -25.31
C LEU A 299 -10.83 4.66 -25.94
N SER A 300 -10.27 4.47 -27.14
CA SER A 300 -10.35 3.20 -27.87
C SER A 300 -9.72 2.06 -27.07
N GLN A 301 -8.55 2.32 -26.45
CA GLN A 301 -7.91 1.38 -25.54
C GLN A 301 -8.79 1.11 -24.31
N CYS A 302 -9.32 2.13 -23.64
CA CYS A 302 -10.19 1.91 -22.47
C CYS A 302 -11.43 1.08 -22.80
N LEU A 303 -12.06 1.32 -23.95
CA LEU A 303 -13.21 0.53 -24.41
C LEU A 303 -12.81 -0.92 -24.72
N LEU A 304 -11.65 -1.14 -25.35
CA LEU A 304 -11.11 -2.49 -25.59
C LEU A 304 -10.88 -3.23 -24.27
N GLU A 305 -10.23 -2.58 -23.31
CA GLU A 305 -9.93 -3.19 -22.02
C GLU A 305 -11.22 -3.58 -21.27
N LEU A 306 -12.29 -2.77 -21.37
CA LEU A 306 -13.60 -3.08 -20.81
C LEU A 306 -14.31 -4.22 -21.54
N GLU A 307 -14.27 -4.23 -22.89
CA GLU A 307 -14.85 -5.30 -23.72
C GLU A 307 -14.27 -6.66 -23.35
N LEU A 308 -12.94 -6.74 -23.19
CA LEU A 308 -12.26 -7.98 -22.78
C LEU A 308 -12.68 -8.46 -21.38
N ILE A 309 -13.00 -7.56 -20.45
CA ILE A 309 -13.54 -7.96 -19.13
C ILE A 309 -14.94 -8.55 -19.29
N ILE A 310 -15.79 -7.89 -20.08
CA ILE A 310 -17.17 -8.30 -20.33
C ILE A 310 -17.21 -9.66 -21.03
N GLU A 311 -16.42 -9.87 -22.08
CA GLU A 311 -16.27 -11.15 -22.76
C GLU A 311 -15.87 -12.26 -21.78
N ARG A 312 -14.88 -12.01 -20.91
CA ARG A 312 -14.47 -13.00 -19.92
C ARG A 312 -15.54 -13.27 -18.86
N LEU A 313 -16.30 -12.27 -18.45
CA LEU A 313 -17.43 -12.44 -17.53
C LEU A 313 -18.57 -13.25 -18.15
N GLN A 314 -18.77 -13.17 -19.46
CA GLN A 314 -19.78 -13.99 -20.16
C GLN A 314 -19.46 -15.50 -20.10
N GLU A 315 -18.17 -15.84 -20.07
CA GLU A 315 -17.65 -17.20 -19.89
C GLU A 315 -17.56 -17.64 -18.43
N ALA A 316 -17.78 -16.72 -17.48
CA ALA A 316 -17.68 -17.02 -16.05
C ALA A 316 -18.90 -17.83 -15.55
N PRO A 317 -18.74 -18.60 -14.47
CA PRO A 317 -19.84 -19.29 -13.81
C PRO A 317 -20.99 -18.33 -13.41
N PRO A 318 -22.24 -18.82 -13.42
CA PRO A 318 -23.44 -17.99 -13.23
C PRO A 318 -23.44 -17.19 -11.91
N GLU A 319 -22.74 -17.70 -10.89
CA GLU A 319 -22.61 -17.11 -9.55
C GLU A 319 -21.97 -15.72 -9.58
N ILE A 320 -20.98 -15.49 -10.45
CA ILE A 320 -20.34 -14.18 -10.62
C ILE A 320 -20.92 -13.44 -11.82
N LYS A 321 -21.21 -14.18 -12.89
CA LYS A 321 -21.60 -13.62 -14.19
C LYS A 321 -22.74 -12.60 -14.06
N ARG A 322 -23.87 -12.98 -13.46
CA ARG A 322 -25.10 -12.17 -13.54
C ARG A 322 -24.92 -10.76 -12.96
N GLU A 323 -24.40 -10.67 -11.73
CA GLU A 323 -24.27 -9.39 -11.05
C GLU A 323 -23.12 -8.55 -11.63
N GLU A 324 -21.96 -9.17 -11.85
CA GLU A 324 -20.78 -8.43 -12.29
C GLU A 324 -20.87 -8.01 -13.76
N LEU A 325 -21.44 -8.85 -14.65
CA LEU A 325 -21.67 -8.49 -16.05
C LEU A 325 -22.57 -7.25 -16.14
N LYS A 326 -23.65 -7.20 -15.37
CA LYS A 326 -24.54 -6.04 -15.30
C LYS A 326 -23.80 -4.79 -14.81
N ARG A 327 -22.95 -4.92 -13.78
CA ARG A 327 -22.18 -3.80 -13.23
C ARG A 327 -21.16 -3.25 -14.23
N PHE A 328 -20.36 -4.12 -14.84
CA PHE A 328 -19.33 -3.72 -15.81
C PHE A 328 -19.94 -3.16 -17.10
N SER A 329 -21.09 -3.66 -17.54
CA SER A 329 -21.76 -3.10 -18.71
C SER A 329 -22.36 -1.71 -18.46
N ASN A 330 -22.64 -1.38 -17.19
CA ASN A 330 -23.13 -0.06 -16.76
C ASN A 330 -22.01 0.92 -16.36
N VAL A 331 -20.74 0.57 -16.62
CA VAL A 331 -19.59 1.47 -16.40
C VAL A 331 -19.66 2.72 -17.28
N LEU A 332 -20.16 2.56 -18.51
CA LEU A 332 -20.26 3.66 -19.46
C LEU A 332 -21.39 4.61 -19.05
N PRO A 333 -21.14 5.94 -18.95
CA PRO A 333 -22.21 6.92 -18.76
C PRO A 333 -23.34 6.75 -19.79
N TYR A 334 -24.59 6.96 -19.37
CA TYR A 334 -25.77 6.73 -20.22
C TYR A 334 -25.71 7.46 -21.57
N ASN A 335 -25.14 8.67 -21.59
CA ASN A 335 -25.00 9.51 -22.78
C ASN A 335 -23.71 9.28 -23.58
N THR A 336 -22.88 8.27 -23.24
CA THR A 336 -21.57 8.07 -23.87
C THR A 336 -21.66 7.85 -25.37
N VAL A 337 -22.60 7.01 -25.84
CA VAL A 337 -22.80 6.74 -27.27
C VAL A 337 -23.15 8.02 -28.02
N GLN A 338 -24.17 8.75 -27.55
CA GLN A 338 -24.59 10.01 -28.15
C GLN A 338 -23.47 11.06 -28.15
N LEU A 339 -22.70 11.15 -27.08
CA LEU A 339 -21.56 12.06 -27.00
C LEU A 339 -20.48 11.70 -28.03
N LEU A 340 -20.12 10.42 -28.16
CA LEU A 340 -19.14 9.95 -29.14
C LEU A 340 -19.61 10.20 -30.59
N GLU A 341 -20.90 9.99 -30.88
CA GLU A 341 -21.49 10.31 -32.19
C GLU A 341 -21.40 11.81 -32.50
N CYS A 342 -21.82 12.67 -31.56
CA CYS A 342 -21.73 14.12 -31.69
C CYS A 342 -20.29 14.62 -31.92
N MET A 343 -19.30 13.90 -31.38
CA MET A 343 -17.88 14.22 -31.55
C MET A 343 -17.27 13.64 -32.85
N GLY A 344 -18.04 12.88 -33.63
CA GLY A 344 -17.59 12.28 -34.89
C GLY A 344 -16.81 10.97 -34.74
N TYR A 345 -16.86 10.31 -33.57
CA TYR A 345 -16.23 9.01 -33.34
C TYR A 345 -17.23 7.86 -33.52
N ALA A 346 -17.80 7.76 -34.72
CA ALA A 346 -18.83 6.75 -35.02
C ALA A 346 -18.40 5.31 -34.67
N HIS A 347 -17.13 4.97 -34.92
CA HIS A 347 -16.62 3.64 -34.62
C HIS A 347 -16.50 3.36 -33.10
N LEU A 348 -16.15 4.37 -32.28
CA LEU A 348 -16.13 4.25 -30.82
C LEU A 348 -17.55 4.22 -30.25
N ALA A 349 -18.46 5.02 -30.81
CA ALA A 349 -19.86 5.02 -30.45
C ALA A 349 -20.51 3.66 -30.69
N GLU A 350 -20.25 3.06 -31.86
CA GLU A 350 -20.73 1.72 -32.19
C GLU A 350 -20.18 0.67 -31.20
N ARG A 351 -18.89 0.75 -30.86
CA ARG A 351 -18.29 -0.13 -29.86
C ARG A 351 -18.93 0.02 -28.49
N ALA A 352 -19.12 1.26 -28.02
CA ALA A 352 -19.80 1.55 -26.76
C ALA A 352 -21.26 1.05 -26.75
N LYS A 353 -21.95 1.17 -27.88
CA LYS A 353 -23.33 0.68 -28.07
C LYS A 353 -23.39 -0.84 -27.96
N ARG A 354 -22.48 -1.57 -28.61
CA ARG A 354 -22.40 -3.04 -28.48
C ARG A 354 -22.20 -3.45 -27.02
N LEU A 355 -21.32 -2.77 -26.28
CA LEU A 355 -21.12 -3.03 -24.85
C LEU A 355 -22.40 -2.83 -24.02
N GLN A 356 -23.19 -1.79 -24.34
CA GLN A 356 -24.49 -1.57 -23.70
C GLN A 356 -25.56 -2.60 -24.11
N GLU A 357 -25.50 -3.12 -25.33
CA GLU A 357 -26.43 -4.14 -25.83
C GLU A 357 -26.16 -5.51 -25.19
N LEU A 358 -24.90 -5.89 -25.01
CA LEU A 358 -24.51 -7.09 -24.27
C LEU A 358 -25.07 -7.12 -22.84
N ALA A 359 -25.33 -5.96 -22.24
CA ALA A 359 -25.97 -5.83 -20.93
C ALA A 359 -27.46 -6.22 -20.93
N LYS A 360 -28.16 -5.92 -22.04
CA LYS A 360 -29.63 -6.03 -22.15
C LYS A 360 -30.06 -7.46 -22.49
N ASP A 361 -29.23 -8.20 -23.19
CA ASP A 361 -29.58 -9.57 -23.60
C ASP A 361 -29.58 -10.55 -22.42
N ASP A 362 -28.87 -10.26 -21.33
CA ASP A 362 -28.89 -11.07 -20.10
C ASP A 362 -30.19 -10.85 -19.29
N GLU A 363 -30.77 -9.63 -19.31
CA GLU A 363 -32.04 -9.33 -18.60
C GLU A 363 -33.24 -10.12 -19.16
N LYS A 364 -33.22 -10.47 -20.45
CA LYS A 364 -34.28 -11.29 -21.06
C LYS A 364 -34.28 -12.74 -20.59
N TYR A 365 -33.18 -13.24 -20.05
CA TYR A 365 -33.10 -14.63 -19.58
C TYR A 365 -33.67 -14.82 -18.17
N ASP A 366 -33.71 -13.78 -17.35
CA ASP A 366 -34.26 -13.85 -15.99
C ASP A 366 -35.80 -14.00 -15.99
N ASP A 367 -36.49 -13.43 -16.98
CA ASP A 367 -37.96 -13.58 -17.14
C ASP A 367 -38.42 -15.02 -17.45
N PHE A 368 -37.50 -15.91 -17.86
CA PHE A 368 -37.83 -17.29 -18.24
C PHE A 368 -37.58 -18.34 -17.14
N ILE A 369 -36.92 -17.99 -16.05
CA ILE A 369 -36.53 -18.95 -14.98
C ILE A 369 -37.49 -18.88 -13.76
N GLU A 370 -38.41 -17.92 -13.69
CA GLU A 370 -39.42 -17.80 -12.62
C GLU A 370 -40.74 -18.61 -12.86
N ILE A 371 -40.71 -19.72 -13.61
CA ILE A 371 -41.90 -20.59 -13.82
C ILE A 371 -41.81 -21.90 -13.03
#